data_AF-J5KMS9-F1
#
_entry.id   AF-J5KMS9-F1
#
_cell.length_a   1.000
_cell.length_b   1.000
_cell.length_c   1.000
_cell.angle_alpha   90.00
_cell.angle_beta   90.00
_cell.angle_gamma   90.00
#
_symmetry.space_group_name_H-M   'P 1'
#
loop_
_entity.id
_entity.type
_entity.pdbx_description
1 polymer ?
#
loop_
_entity_poly.entity_id
_entity_poly.type
_entity_poly.pdbx_seq_one_letter_code
_entity_poly.pdbx_strand_id
1 'polypeptide(L)'
;MNNEEKHKLKMQKLKENIDTSISKANISKGIGVLLTGNGKGKTSSAFGMAIRALGYDYNVAIIQFIKGEQLSGEEIFIRKYFPKLTFHQMSTGFTWNTQDKTKDILAAKKTMGYCKKYPYTKKISFGYS
;
A
#
# COMPACT_ATOMS: atom_id res chain seq x y z
N MET A 1 14.95 -8.79 -43.87
CA MET A 1 14.93 -8.84 -42.40
C MET A 1 14.09 -10.02 -41.92
N ASN A 2 14.74 -10.95 -41.21
CA ASN A 2 14.13 -12.11 -40.56
C ASN A 2 13.23 -11.68 -39.38
N ASN A 3 12.29 -12.52 -38.97
CA ASN A 3 11.43 -12.34 -37.81
C ASN A 3 12.23 -12.12 -36.52
N GLU A 4 13.39 -12.77 -36.35
CA GLU A 4 14.28 -12.57 -35.20
C GLU A 4 14.89 -11.16 -35.17
N GLU A 5 15.31 -10.65 -36.34
CA GLU A 5 15.86 -9.30 -36.46
C GLU A 5 14.79 -8.24 -36.20
N LYS A 6 13.57 -8.45 -36.71
CA LYS A 6 12.41 -7.60 -36.41
C LYS A 6 12.08 -7.59 -34.92
N HIS A 7 12.12 -8.75 -34.27
CA HIS A 7 11.88 -8.88 -32.83
C HIS A 7 12.96 -8.15 -32.02
N LYS A 8 14.24 -8.35 -32.36
CA LYS A 8 15.38 -7.69 -31.71
C LYS A 8 15.27 -6.17 -31.78
N LEU A 9 14.97 -5.61 -32.95
CA LEU A 9 14.79 -4.17 -33.13
C LEU A 9 13.60 -3.62 -32.35
N LYS A 10 12.48 -4.36 -32.29
CA LYS A 10 11.31 -3.98 -31.49
C LYS A 10 11.67 -3.94 -30.00
N MET A 11 12.39 -4.93 -29.50
CA MET A 11 12.81 -4.99 -28.09
C MET A 11 13.84 -3.91 -27.74
N GLN A 12 14.77 -3.59 -28.65
CA GLN A 12 15.70 -2.47 -28.48
C GLN A 12 14.97 -1.13 -28.37
N LYS A 13 14.03 -0.86 -29.28
CA LYS A 13 13.22 0.36 -29.24
C LYS A 13 12.35 0.46 -27.98
N LEU A 14 11.81 -0.67 -27.50
CA LEU A 14 11.08 -0.72 -26.23
C LEU A 14 12.00 -0.39 -25.05
N LYS A 15 13.21 -0.97 -25.02
CA LYS A 15 14.20 -0.70 -23.98
C LYS A 15 14.58 0.78 -23.95
N GLU A 16 14.89 1.39 -25.10
CA GLU A 16 15.22 2.82 -25.21
C GLU A 16 14.10 3.72 -24.66
N ASN A 17 12.84 3.40 -24.97
CA ASN A 17 11.68 4.14 -24.46
C ASN A 17 11.52 4.00 -22.94
N ILE A 18 11.75 2.80 -22.40
CA ILE A 18 11.71 2.53 -20.95
C ILE A 18 12.84 3.30 -20.25
N ASP A 19 14.07 3.20 -20.74
CA ASP A 19 15.23 3.87 -20.17
C ASP A 19 15.05 5.40 -20.17
N THR A 20 14.50 5.95 -21.25
CA THR A 20 14.15 7.37 -21.35
C THR A 20 13.06 7.78 -20.36
N SER A 21 12.10 6.90 -20.08
CA SER A 21 11.02 7.17 -19.11
C SER A 21 11.55 7.13 -17.67
N ILE A 22 12.47 6.20 -17.38
CA ILE A 22 13.13 6.09 -16.08
C ILE A 22 14.01 7.31 -15.82
N SER A 23 14.81 7.75 -16.79
CA SER A 23 15.71 8.90 -16.62
C SER A 23 14.95 10.21 -16.37
N LYS A 24 13.76 10.36 -16.95
CA LYS A 24 12.86 11.50 -16.69
C LYS A 24 12.19 11.43 -15.31
N ALA A 25 12.05 10.26 -14.71
CA ALA A 25 11.41 10.06 -13.41
C ALA A 25 12.39 10.33 -12.24
N ASN A 26 12.95 11.54 -12.18
CA ASN A 26 13.99 11.92 -11.22
C ASN A 26 13.46 12.49 -9.88
N ILE A 27 12.13 12.48 -9.67
CA ILE A 27 11.51 13.04 -8.47
C ILE A 27 11.26 11.95 -7.43
N SER A 28 11.98 11.99 -6.32
CA SER A 28 11.71 11.16 -5.13
C SER A 28 10.72 11.88 -4.20
N LYS A 29 9.44 11.50 -4.25
CA LYS A 29 8.38 12.03 -3.36
C LYS A 29 7.46 10.93 -2.84
N GLY A 30 6.74 11.22 -1.76
CA GLY A 30 5.63 10.36 -1.31
C GLY A 30 4.50 10.37 -2.34
N ILE A 31 3.86 9.22 -2.52
CA ILE A 31 2.70 9.05 -3.42
C ILE A 31 1.48 8.57 -2.63
N GLY A 32 0.30 9.06 -3.02
CA GLY A 32 -0.97 8.53 -2.57
C GLY A 32 -1.52 7.56 -3.62
N VAL A 33 -1.98 6.39 -3.19
CA VAL A 33 -2.61 5.39 -4.07
C VAL A 33 -4.03 5.16 -3.58
N LEU A 34 -5.02 5.43 -4.44
CA LEU A 34 -6.43 5.15 -4.17
C LEU A 34 -6.85 3.88 -4.91
N LEU A 35 -7.08 2.81 -4.16
CA LEU A 35 -7.64 1.57 -4.70
C LEU A 35 -9.16 1.58 -4.51
N THR A 36 -9.91 1.74 -5.60
CA THR A 36 -11.39 1.84 -5.60
C THR A 36 -12.02 0.91 -6.64
N GLY A 37 -13.36 0.83 -6.64
CA GLY A 37 -14.15 -0.03 -7.53
C GLY A 37 -14.72 -1.28 -6.84
N ASN A 38 -15.63 -1.97 -7.52
CA ASN A 38 -16.37 -3.11 -6.94
C ASN A 38 -15.62 -4.45 -7.02
N GLY A 39 -14.52 -4.51 -7.77
CA GLY A 39 -13.70 -5.71 -7.91
C GLY A 39 -13.08 -6.18 -6.59
N LYS A 40 -12.93 -7.50 -6.43
CA LYS A 40 -12.14 -8.10 -5.35
C LYS A 40 -10.65 -7.75 -5.53
N GLY A 41 -9.90 -7.69 -4.43
CA GLY A 41 -8.44 -7.53 -4.46
C GLY A 41 -7.88 -6.19 -4.01
N LYS A 42 -8.70 -5.15 -3.79
CA LYS A 42 -8.22 -3.84 -3.28
C LYS A 42 -7.41 -3.98 -1.99
N THR A 43 -7.97 -4.69 -1.02
CA THR A 43 -7.34 -4.95 0.28
C THR A 43 -6.10 -5.82 0.15
N SER A 44 -6.16 -6.90 -0.63
CA SER A 44 -5.00 -7.78 -0.84
C SER A 44 -3.84 -7.06 -1.54
N SER A 45 -4.12 -6.19 -2.52
CA SER A 45 -3.09 -5.34 -3.16
C SER A 45 -2.45 -4.37 -2.17
N ALA A 46 -3.24 -3.74 -1.29
CA ALA A 46 -2.73 -2.87 -0.23
C ALA A 46 -1.83 -3.62 0.75
N PHE A 47 -2.22 -4.83 1.16
CA PHE A 47 -1.39 -5.70 1.98
C PHE A 47 -0.10 -6.14 1.28
N GLY A 48 -0.17 -6.47 -0.02
CA GLY A 48 1.01 -6.78 -0.82
C GLY A 48 2.02 -5.61 -0.87
N MET A 49 1.54 -4.37 -0.95
CA MET A 49 2.40 -3.18 -0.86
C MET A 49 3.02 -3.03 0.54
N ALA A 50 2.25 -3.27 1.60
CA ALA A 50 2.76 -3.23 2.97
C ALA A 50 3.85 -4.28 3.20
N ILE A 51 3.63 -5.53 2.78
CA ILE A 51 4.61 -6.61 2.90
C ILE A 51 5.87 -6.30 2.09
N ARG A 52 5.73 -5.75 0.88
CA ARG A 52 6.89 -5.32 0.08
C ARG A 52 7.69 -4.23 0.81
N ALA A 53 7.03 -3.25 1.40
CA ALA A 53 7.70 -2.19 2.14
C ALA A 53 8.42 -2.75 3.38
N LEU A 54 7.80 -3.66 4.11
CA LEU A 54 8.44 -4.38 5.22
C LEU A 54 9.67 -5.16 4.77
N GLY A 55 9.65 -5.79 3.59
CA GLY A 55 10.79 -6.51 3.04
C GLY A 55 11.99 -5.62 2.68
N TYR A 56 11.79 -4.30 2.58
CA TYR A 56 12.85 -3.29 2.42
C TYR A 56 13.10 -2.51 3.73
N ASP A 57 12.68 -3.05 4.87
CA ASP A 57 12.84 -2.46 6.21
C ASP A 57 12.18 -1.08 6.39
N TYR A 58 11.16 -0.75 5.58
CA TYR A 58 10.38 0.46 5.81
C TYR A 58 9.45 0.31 7.02
N ASN A 59 9.27 1.41 7.74
CA ASN A 59 8.22 1.52 8.74
C ASN A 59 6.85 1.55 8.07
N VAL A 60 5.97 0.63 8.46
CA VAL A 60 4.62 0.51 7.90
C VAL A 60 3.59 0.64 9.03
N ALA A 61 2.51 1.37 8.74
CA ALA A 61 1.31 1.43 9.56
C ALA A 61 0.10 1.00 8.72
N ILE A 62 -0.72 0.10 9.27
CA ILE A 62 -1.98 -0.34 8.68
C ILE A 62 -3.11 0.13 9.58
N ILE A 63 -4.04 0.88 8.99
CA ILE A 63 -5.19 1.45 9.70
C ILE A 63 -6.46 1.01 8.97
N GLN A 64 -7.27 0.20 9.64
CA GLN A 64 -8.52 -0.32 9.09
C GLN A 64 -9.72 0.35 9.75
N PHE A 65 -10.57 0.99 8.94
CA PHE A 65 -11.77 1.68 9.41
C PHE A 65 -13.00 0.78 9.51
N ILE A 66 -12.99 -0.41 8.91
CA ILE A 66 -14.12 -1.35 8.97
C ILE A 66 -13.55 -2.72 9.29
N LYS A 67 -14.16 -3.40 10.27
CA LYS A 67 -13.83 -4.78 10.64
C LYS A 67 -14.58 -5.75 9.74
N GLY A 68 -13.87 -6.71 9.14
CA GLY A 68 -14.47 -7.95 8.65
C GLY A 68 -14.71 -8.91 9.83
N GLU A 69 -15.81 -9.67 9.80
CA GLU A 69 -16.12 -10.65 10.86
C GLU A 69 -14.99 -11.67 11.07
N GLN A 70 -14.33 -12.06 9.98
CA GLN A 70 -13.20 -12.98 9.98
C GLN A 70 -11.89 -12.24 9.65
N LEU A 71 -10.84 -12.58 10.38
CA LEU A 71 -9.49 -12.10 10.08
C LEU A 71 -9.02 -12.67 8.74
N SER A 72 -8.44 -11.83 7.89
CA SER A 72 -7.85 -12.29 6.63
C SER A 72 -6.51 -12.99 6.90
N GLY A 73 -6.08 -13.85 5.98
CA GLY A 73 -4.78 -14.52 6.07
C GLY A 73 -3.62 -13.54 6.12
N GLU A 74 -3.73 -12.42 5.39
CA GLU A 74 -2.75 -11.33 5.41
C GLU A 74 -2.65 -10.66 6.79
N GLU A 75 -3.77 -10.45 7.46
CA GLU A 75 -3.79 -9.89 8.81
C GLU A 75 -3.14 -10.85 9.83
N ILE A 76 -3.48 -12.13 9.77
CA ILE A 76 -2.89 -13.17 10.64
C ILE A 76 -1.37 -13.21 10.45
N PHE A 77 -0.91 -13.22 9.20
CA PHE A 77 0.50 -13.23 8.85
C PHE A 77 1.23 -12.01 9.41
N ILE A 78 0.70 -10.81 9.18
CA ILE A 78 1.35 -9.57 9.61
C ILE A 78 1.41 -9.48 11.13
N ARG A 79 0.31 -9.78 11.83
CA ARG A 79 0.28 -9.77 13.30
C ARG A 79 1.27 -10.76 13.91
N LYS A 80 1.43 -11.93 13.27
CA LYS A 80 2.32 -12.99 13.76
C LYS A 80 3.81 -12.65 13.57
N TYR A 81 4.19 -12.19 12.37
CA TYR A 81 5.60 -12.05 12.01
C TYR A 81 6.14 -10.62 12.13
N PHE A 82 5.27 -9.62 12.20
CA PHE A 82 5.66 -8.21 12.30
C PHE A 82 5.00 -7.54 13.52
N PRO A 83 5.28 -8.01 14.75
CA PRO A 83 4.66 -7.46 15.97
C PRO A 83 5.02 -5.98 16.22
N LYS A 84 6.10 -5.48 15.58
CA LYS A 84 6.50 -4.06 15.62
C LYS A 84 5.75 -3.19 14.60
N LEU A 85 5.05 -3.78 13.63
CA LEU A 85 4.22 -3.04 12.69
C LEU A 85 3.07 -2.38 13.45
N THR A 86 2.82 -1.12 13.14
CA THR A 86 1.67 -0.42 13.70
C THR A 86 0.41 -0.92 13.03
N PHE A 87 -0.45 -1.60 13.78
CA PHE A 87 -1.73 -2.09 13.30
C PHE A 87 -2.86 -1.52 14.16
N HIS A 88 -3.66 -0.61 13.59
CA HIS A 88 -4.82 -0.03 14.26
C HIS A 88 -6.10 -0.40 13.54
N GLN A 89 -7.01 -1.02 14.28
CA GLN A 89 -8.37 -1.29 13.82
C GLN A 89 -9.34 -0.39 14.56
N MET A 90 -10.20 0.28 13.81
CA MET A 90 -11.33 0.99 14.37
C MET A 90 -12.26 -0.05 15.02
N SER A 91 -12.58 0.16 16.30
CA SER A 91 -13.33 -0.79 17.13
C SER A 91 -14.85 -0.73 16.93
N THR A 92 -15.35 0.14 16.06
CA THR A 92 -16.74 0.11 15.59
C THR A 92 -16.78 -0.86 14.41
N GLY A 93 -17.57 -1.93 14.51
CA GLY A 93 -17.69 -2.94 13.47
C GLY A 93 -18.29 -2.40 12.18
N PHE A 94 -18.96 -3.27 11.42
CA PHE A 94 -19.74 -2.83 10.27
C PHE A 94 -20.78 -1.77 10.65
N THR A 95 -20.73 -0.60 10.02
CA THR A 95 -21.65 0.53 10.23
C THR A 95 -23.11 0.20 9.87
N TRP A 96 -23.39 -0.98 9.30
CA TRP A 96 -24.75 -1.45 9.02
C TRP A 96 -25.50 -1.93 10.28
N ASN A 97 -24.78 -2.33 11.33
CA ASN A 97 -25.39 -2.81 12.59
C ASN A 97 -25.59 -1.69 13.62
N THR A 98 -24.90 -0.55 13.46
CA THR A 98 -25.05 0.63 14.33
C THR A 98 -25.81 1.72 13.60
N GLN A 99 -27.01 2.07 14.07
CA GLN A 99 -27.79 3.21 13.56
C GLN A 99 -27.32 4.58 14.10
N ASP A 100 -26.14 4.63 14.74
CA ASP A 100 -25.62 5.81 15.41
C ASP A 100 -24.50 6.47 14.59
N LYS A 101 -24.92 7.23 13.58
CA LYS A 101 -24.06 8.02 12.69
C LYS A 101 -23.06 8.91 13.45
N THR A 102 -23.47 9.44 14.61
CA THR A 102 -22.62 10.32 15.43
C THR A 102 -21.46 9.55 16.03
N LYS A 103 -21.72 8.35 16.57
CA LYS A 103 -20.66 7.47 17.08
C LYS A 103 -19.69 7.03 15.98
N ASP A 104 -20.19 6.70 14.80
CA ASP A 104 -19.33 6.31 13.67
C ASP A 104 -18.42 7.45 13.20
N ILE A 105 -18.95 8.68 13.12
CA ILE A 105 -18.16 9.87 12.78
C ILE A 105 -17.08 10.14 13.85
N LEU A 106 -17.43 10.02 15.13
CA LEU A 106 -16.47 10.22 16.23
C LEU A 106 -15.38 9.15 16.22
N ALA A 107 -15.73 7.89 16.00
CA ALA A 107 -14.79 6.78 15.88
C ALA A 107 -13.86 6.97 14.68
N ALA A 108 -14.39 7.36 13.52
CA ALA A 108 -13.59 7.64 12.32
C ALA A 108 -12.64 8.82 12.54
N LYS A 109 -13.11 9.92 13.16
CA LYS A 109 -12.27 11.07 13.52
C LYS A 109 -11.14 10.69 14.48
N LYS A 110 -11.43 9.86 15.49
CA LYS A 110 -10.44 9.35 16.43
C LYS A 110 -9.39 8.49 15.71
N THR A 111 -9.84 7.56 14.87
CA THR A 111 -8.97 6.70 14.05
C THR A 111 -8.09 7.51 13.10
N MET A 112 -8.65 8.55 12.45
CA MET A 112 -7.89 9.48 11.61
C MET A 112 -6.80 10.24 12.39
N GLY A 113 -7.01 10.47 13.69
CA GLY A 113 -5.98 11.02 14.59
C GLY A 113 -4.74 10.13 14.69
N TYR A 114 -4.89 8.81 14.61
CA TYR A 114 -3.75 7.89 14.59
C TYR A 114 -2.97 7.97 13.27
N CYS A 115 -3.63 8.17 12.13
CA CYS A 115 -2.95 8.39 10.84
C CYS A 115 -1.93 9.54 10.92
N LYS A 116 -2.25 10.59 11.70
CA LYS A 116 -1.37 11.77 11.87
C LYS A 116 -0.19 11.51 12.81
N LYS A 117 -0.27 10.50 13.68
CA LYS A 117 0.79 10.14 14.64
C LYS A 117 1.94 9.35 14.01
N TYR A 118 1.73 8.80 12.81
CA TYR A 118 2.73 8.08 12.04
C TYR A 118 3.13 8.92 10.82
N PRO A 119 3.89 10.02 11.02
CA PRO A 119 4.37 10.82 9.90
C PRO A 119 5.25 9.97 8.98
N TYR A 120 5.21 10.26 7.69
CA TYR A 120 6.16 9.73 6.70
C TYR A 120 7.59 10.15 7.08
N THR A 121 8.30 9.34 7.86
CA THR A 121 9.71 9.60 8.23
C THR A 121 10.65 8.84 7.29
N LYS A 122 11.48 9.57 6.53
CA LYS A 122 12.66 9.07 5.76
C LYS A 122 13.90 9.09 6.69
N LYS A 123 14.96 8.28 6.51
CA LYS A 123 15.81 8.14 5.30
C LYS A 123 16.28 6.71 5.10
N ILE A 124 16.07 6.15 3.91
CA ILE A 124 16.98 5.14 3.37
C ILE A 124 17.83 5.86 2.30
N SER A 125 19.14 5.88 2.53
CA SER A 125 20.13 6.17 1.49
C SER A 125 20.12 4.97 0.52
N PHE A 126 19.58 5.16 -0.68
CA PHE A 126 19.82 4.22 -1.77
C PHE A 126 21.30 4.37 -2.16
N GLY A 127 22.15 3.54 -1.56
CA GLY A 127 23.46 3.22 -2.12
C GLY A 127 23.21 2.39 -3.36
N TYR A 128 23.27 3.01 -4.53
CA TYR A 128 23.48 2.25 -5.75
C TYR A 128 24.95 1.83 -5.73
N SER A 129 25.19 0.52 -5.61
CA SER A 129 26.48 -0.11 -5.93
C SER A 129 26.68 -0.16 -7.43
#